data_AF-A0A6P2B753-F1
#
_entry.id   AF-A0A6P2B753-F1
#
_cell.length_a   1.000
_cell.length_b   1.000
_cell.length_c   1.000
_cell.angle_alpha   90.00
_cell.angle_beta   90.00
_cell.angle_gamma   90.00
#
_symmetry.space_group_name_H-M   'P 1'
#
loop_
_entity.id
_entity.type
_entity.pdbx_description
1 polymer ?
#
loop_
_entity_poly.entity_id
_entity_poly.type
_entity_poly.pdbx_seq_one_letter_code
_entity_poly.pdbx_strand_id
1 'polypeptide(L)'
;MQMKRDDMVARAELFDKFALKDQKNYYASAIAKHRAAARQVNRLRASLSLATGIAAALAGLIVQASFVNGATCAVADAPASCDWLNLLVGTLSILAILLPALGAALSTLADLYQWDRLIAIYETAKLNMEEADALSPLEAMSDLTYRASMRAFAEGALQVMSDETAQWGQSIRTPRQLASYVAEEQRRVEELKSRFAGGVIDQSQRLKPDDDDPPPAANG
;
A
#
# COMPACT_ATOMS: atom_id res chain seq x y z
N MET A 1 18.62 -33.55 -6.98
CA MET A 1 19.90 -32.91 -7.37
C MET A 1 20.22 -31.84 -6.34
N GLN A 2 21.34 -31.94 -5.61
CA GLN A 2 21.76 -30.91 -4.66
C GLN A 2 22.42 -29.76 -5.46
N MET A 3 22.00 -28.51 -5.23
CA MET A 3 22.67 -27.34 -5.81
C MET A 3 23.98 -27.09 -5.08
N LYS A 4 25.02 -26.67 -5.82
CA LYS A 4 26.28 -26.23 -5.21
C LYS A 4 26.07 -24.91 -4.47
N ARG A 5 26.91 -24.64 -3.47
CA ARG A 5 26.85 -23.39 -2.70
C ARG A 5 27.00 -22.15 -3.59
N ASP A 6 27.95 -22.18 -4.51
CA ASP A 6 28.21 -21.08 -5.44
C ASP A 6 26.98 -20.76 -6.31
N ASP A 7 26.23 -21.79 -6.74
CA ASP A 7 25.00 -21.61 -7.52
C ASP A 7 23.89 -20.95 -6.68
N MET A 8 23.81 -21.26 -5.38
CA MET A 8 22.84 -20.65 -4.47
C MET A 8 23.16 -19.19 -4.21
N VAL A 9 24.44 -18.86 -4.01
CA VAL A 9 24.92 -17.48 -3.83
C VAL A 9 24.62 -16.66 -5.07
N ALA A 10 24.98 -17.15 -6.26
CA ALA A 10 24.71 -16.45 -7.51
C ALA A 10 23.21 -16.19 -7.73
N ARG A 11 22.34 -17.14 -7.35
CA ARG A 11 20.88 -16.97 -7.44
C ARG A 11 20.35 -15.95 -6.43
N ALA A 12 20.88 -15.95 -5.20
CA ALA A 12 20.50 -14.97 -4.18
C ALA A 12 20.87 -13.55 -4.62
N GLU A 13 22.09 -13.35 -5.14
CA GLU A 13 22.54 -12.06 -5.69
C GLU A 13 21.72 -11.61 -6.89
N LEU A 14 21.39 -12.52 -7.82
CA LEU A 14 20.52 -12.21 -8.96
C LEU A 14 19.12 -11.79 -8.51
N PHE A 15 18.55 -12.50 -7.53
CA PHE A 15 17.23 -12.17 -6.99
C PHE A 15 17.24 -10.83 -6.27
N ASP A 16 18.24 -10.57 -5.42
CA ASP A 16 18.39 -9.29 -4.74
C ASP A 16 18.47 -8.12 -5.74
N LYS A 17 19.38 -8.25 -6.72
CA LYS A 17 19.64 -7.19 -7.70
C LYS A 17 18.45 -6.89 -8.61
N PHE A 18 17.79 -7.93 -9.13
CA PHE A 18 16.77 -7.76 -10.17
C PHE A 18 15.34 -7.78 -9.64
N ALA A 19 15.04 -8.50 -8.57
CA ALA A 19 13.68 -8.56 -8.03
C ALA A 19 13.51 -7.52 -6.92
N LEU A 20 14.35 -7.55 -5.89
CA LEU A 20 14.17 -6.72 -4.70
C LEU A 20 14.53 -5.27 -4.94
N LYS A 21 15.74 -4.99 -5.43
CA LYS A 21 16.20 -3.62 -5.61
C LYS A 21 15.38 -2.88 -6.66
N ASP A 22 15.02 -3.56 -7.75
CA ASP A 22 14.16 -2.98 -8.78
C ASP A 22 12.77 -2.65 -8.22
N GLN A 23 12.15 -3.59 -7.51
CA GLN A 23 10.83 -3.36 -6.92
C GLN A 23 10.84 -2.28 -5.84
N LYS A 24 11.87 -2.23 -4.98
CA LYS A 24 12.04 -1.15 -3.98
C LYS A 24 12.16 0.22 -4.66
N ASN A 25 12.93 0.31 -5.74
CA ASN A 25 13.08 1.54 -6.52
C ASN A 25 11.75 1.94 -7.19
N TYR A 26 11.03 0.96 -7.75
CA TYR A 26 9.71 1.16 -8.32
C TYR A 26 8.73 1.74 -7.27
N TYR A 27 8.63 1.11 -6.09
CA TYR A 27 7.76 1.60 -5.01
C TYR A 27 8.14 3.00 -4.55
N ALA A 28 9.42 3.30 -4.37
CA ALA A 28 9.88 4.63 -4.01
C ALA A 28 9.49 5.69 -5.05
N SER A 29 9.66 5.37 -6.35
CA SER A 29 9.27 6.24 -7.46
C SER A 29 7.75 6.44 -7.52
N ALA A 30 6.97 5.36 -7.35
CA ALA A 30 5.51 5.41 -7.36
C ALA A 30 4.97 6.27 -6.20
N ILE A 31 5.49 6.09 -4.98
CA ILE A 31 5.16 6.92 -3.81
C ILE A 31 5.45 8.39 -4.10
N ALA A 32 6.63 8.70 -4.63
CA ALA A 32 7.02 10.08 -4.94
C ALA A 32 6.08 10.72 -5.98
N LYS A 33 5.70 9.97 -7.02
CA LYS A 33 4.76 10.40 -8.06
C LYS A 33 3.38 10.68 -7.49
N HIS A 34 2.83 9.77 -6.68
CA HIS A 34 1.51 9.96 -6.06
C HIS A 34 1.49 11.14 -5.07
N ARG A 35 2.54 11.29 -4.25
CA ARG A 35 2.70 12.46 -3.36
C ARG A 35 2.81 13.77 -4.15
N ALA A 36 3.49 13.77 -5.28
CA ALA A 36 3.57 14.95 -6.15
C ALA A 36 2.19 15.30 -6.73
N ALA A 37 1.44 14.32 -7.23
CA ALA A 37 0.08 14.52 -7.74
C ALA A 37 -0.88 15.05 -6.67
N ALA A 38 -0.87 14.45 -5.47
CA ALA A 38 -1.68 14.91 -4.34
C ALA A 38 -1.37 16.35 -3.95
N ARG A 39 -0.08 16.73 -3.90
CA ARG A 39 0.34 18.13 -3.67
C ARG A 39 -0.14 19.09 -4.75
N GLN A 40 -0.07 18.69 -6.02
CA GLN A 40 -0.53 19.50 -7.14
C GLN A 40 -2.04 19.79 -7.05
N VAL A 41 -2.85 18.77 -6.77
CA VAL A 41 -4.30 18.95 -6.64
C VAL A 41 -4.68 19.80 -5.42
N ASN A 42 -4.02 19.60 -4.28
CA ASN A 42 -4.23 20.46 -3.11
C ASN A 42 -3.85 21.92 -3.40
N ARG A 43 -2.74 22.17 -4.12
CA ARG A 43 -2.34 23.51 -4.54
C ARG A 43 -3.36 24.14 -5.48
N LEU A 44 -3.88 23.37 -6.44
CA LEU A 44 -4.91 23.84 -7.37
C LEU A 44 -6.20 24.19 -6.63
N ARG A 45 -6.67 23.32 -5.73
CA ARG A 45 -7.85 23.58 -4.89
C ARG A 45 -7.69 24.87 -4.08
N ALA A 46 -6.55 25.04 -3.41
CA ALA A 46 -6.25 26.25 -2.64
C ALA A 46 -6.25 27.51 -3.53
N SER A 47 -5.67 27.42 -4.73
CA SER A 47 -5.67 28.54 -5.68
C SER A 47 -7.07 28.90 -6.18
N LEU A 48 -7.94 27.91 -6.44
CA LEU A 48 -9.33 28.14 -6.83
C LEU A 48 -10.14 28.77 -5.70
N SER A 49 -9.96 28.31 -4.46
CA SER A 49 -10.61 28.91 -3.29
C SER A 49 -10.17 30.36 -3.07
N LEU A 50 -8.87 30.65 -3.21
CA LEU A 50 -8.35 32.01 -3.12
C LEU A 50 -8.92 32.92 -4.23
N ALA A 51 -8.90 32.44 -5.48
CA ALA A 51 -9.46 33.17 -6.62
C ALA A 51 -10.95 33.44 -6.46
N THR A 52 -11.71 32.49 -5.92
CA THR A 52 -13.13 32.67 -5.57
C THR A 52 -13.30 33.78 -4.54
N GLY A 53 -12.55 33.75 -3.45
CA GLY A 53 -12.63 34.76 -2.39
C GLY A 53 -12.30 36.16 -2.89
N ILE A 54 -11.25 36.29 -3.70
CA ILE A 54 -10.87 37.55 -4.34
C ILE A 54 -11.97 38.04 -5.29
N ALA A 55 -12.51 37.16 -6.15
CA ALA A 55 -13.56 37.53 -7.09
C ALA A 55 -14.82 38.01 -6.37
N ALA A 56 -15.26 37.30 -5.34
CA ALA A 56 -16.42 37.67 -4.53
C ALA A 56 -16.21 39.00 -3.78
N ALA A 57 -15.03 39.20 -3.18
CA ALA A 57 -14.70 40.42 -2.47
C ALA A 57 -14.64 41.64 -3.41
N LEU A 58 -14.01 41.50 -4.59
CA LEU A 58 -13.94 42.57 -5.60
C LEU A 58 -15.31 42.89 -6.18
N ALA A 59 -16.12 41.89 -6.50
CA ALA A 59 -17.49 42.10 -6.98
C ALA A 59 -18.31 42.87 -5.93
N GLY A 60 -18.27 42.43 -4.67
CA GLY A 60 -18.95 43.11 -3.57
C GLY A 60 -18.49 44.55 -3.37
N LEU A 61 -17.18 44.79 -3.42
CA LEU A 61 -16.61 46.13 -3.30
C LEU A 61 -17.06 47.06 -4.44
N ILE A 62 -17.03 46.58 -5.69
CA ILE A 62 -17.44 47.38 -6.86
C ILE A 62 -18.93 47.70 -6.80
N VAL A 63 -19.77 46.71 -6.47
CA VAL A 63 -21.21 46.89 -6.27
C VAL A 63 -21.47 47.94 -5.19
N GLN A 64 -20.83 47.80 -4.03
CA GLN A 64 -21.00 48.74 -2.93
C GLN A 64 -20.54 50.16 -3.30
N ALA A 65 -19.42 50.31 -3.98
CA ALA A 65 -18.84 51.61 -4.30
C ALA A 65 -19.50 52.33 -5.48
N SER A 66 -19.96 51.60 -6.50
CA SER A 66 -20.42 52.21 -7.77
C SER A 66 -21.94 52.21 -7.94
N PHE A 67 -22.64 51.28 -7.29
CA PHE A 67 -24.08 51.09 -7.46
C PHE A 67 -24.88 51.43 -6.21
N VAL A 68 -24.31 51.22 -5.02
CA VAL A 68 -24.99 51.50 -3.74
C VAL A 68 -24.60 52.88 -3.20
N ASN A 69 -23.31 53.08 -2.89
CA ASN A 69 -22.81 54.31 -2.28
C ASN A 69 -22.39 55.31 -3.36
N GLY A 70 -23.34 56.10 -3.88
CA GLY A 70 -23.05 57.21 -4.79
C GLY A 70 -23.72 57.11 -6.16
N ALA A 71 -24.48 56.04 -6.45
CA ALA A 71 -25.47 55.88 -7.53
C ALA A 71 -25.09 56.42 -8.93
N THR A 72 -23.80 56.61 -9.24
CA THR A 72 -23.34 57.14 -10.53
C THR A 72 -23.74 56.22 -11.70
N CYS A 73 -23.91 54.92 -11.42
CA CYS A 73 -24.35 53.92 -12.37
C CYS A 73 -25.81 53.46 -12.18
N ALA A 74 -26.59 54.08 -11.28
CA ALA A 74 -27.98 53.69 -11.01
C ALA A 74 -29.02 54.65 -11.63
N VAL A 75 -28.59 55.72 -12.28
CA VAL A 75 -29.45 56.71 -12.96
C VAL A 75 -29.60 56.40 -14.45
N ALA A 76 -30.71 56.84 -15.04
CA ALA A 76 -31.08 56.53 -16.43
C ALA A 76 -30.05 57.01 -17.49
N ASP A 77 -29.26 58.04 -17.17
CA ASP A 77 -28.20 58.59 -18.03
C ASP A 77 -26.80 58.20 -17.51
N ALA A 78 -26.59 56.92 -17.22
CA ALA A 78 -25.30 56.43 -16.74
C ALA A 78 -24.21 56.57 -17.83
N PRO A 79 -22.97 56.98 -17.45
CA PRO A 79 -21.87 57.06 -18.40
C PRO A 79 -21.50 55.68 -18.95
N ALA A 80 -20.98 55.61 -20.19
CA ALA A 80 -20.59 54.36 -20.86
C ALA A 80 -19.58 53.50 -20.05
N SER A 81 -18.86 54.09 -19.10
CA SER A 81 -18.01 53.36 -18.16
C SER A 81 -18.77 52.38 -17.26
N CYS A 82 -20.06 52.60 -17.02
CA CYS A 82 -20.90 51.72 -16.20
C CYS A 82 -21.20 50.38 -16.89
N ASP A 83 -21.23 50.33 -18.22
CA ASP A 83 -21.42 49.07 -18.96
C ASP A 83 -20.25 48.10 -18.75
N TRP A 84 -19.02 48.63 -18.79
CA TRP A 84 -17.82 47.84 -18.50
C TRP A 84 -17.82 47.34 -17.05
N LEU A 85 -18.21 48.18 -16.08
CA LEU A 85 -18.31 47.78 -14.68
C LEU A 85 -19.38 46.70 -14.46
N ASN A 86 -20.53 46.80 -15.11
CA ASN A 86 -21.58 45.77 -15.10
C ASN A 86 -21.05 44.44 -15.65
N LEU A 87 -20.35 44.48 -16.79
CA LEU A 87 -19.75 43.28 -17.39
C LEU A 87 -18.71 42.65 -16.46
N LEU A 88 -17.86 43.47 -15.84
CA LEU A 88 -16.84 43.01 -14.89
C LEU A 88 -17.47 42.35 -13.66
N VAL A 89 -18.45 43.00 -13.03
CA VAL A 89 -19.18 42.46 -11.87
C VAL A 89 -19.89 41.15 -12.24
N GLY A 90 -20.53 41.09 -13.41
CA GLY A 90 -21.17 39.87 -13.91
C GLY A 90 -20.15 38.73 -14.08
N THR A 91 -18.99 39.02 -14.67
CA THR A 91 -17.92 38.03 -14.86
C THR A 91 -17.37 37.53 -13.52
N LEU A 92 -17.09 38.44 -12.58
CA LEU A 92 -16.61 38.07 -11.23
C LEU A 92 -17.64 37.24 -10.47
N SER A 93 -18.92 37.56 -10.60
CA SER A 93 -20.03 36.80 -9.99
C SER A 93 -20.12 35.38 -10.56
N ILE A 94 -20.00 35.23 -11.89
CA ILE A 94 -19.97 33.92 -12.53
C ILE A 94 -18.76 33.11 -12.06
N LEU A 95 -17.56 33.71 -12.01
CA LEU A 95 -16.36 33.04 -11.51
C LEU A 95 -16.51 32.61 -10.05
N ALA A 96 -17.12 33.44 -9.20
CA ALA A 96 -17.37 33.12 -7.80
C ALA A 96 -18.29 31.88 -7.62
N ILE A 97 -19.14 31.58 -8.60
CA ILE A 97 -20.01 30.39 -8.59
C ILE A 97 -19.31 29.17 -9.21
N LEU A 98 -18.60 29.36 -10.33
CA LEU A 98 -17.99 28.25 -11.08
C LEU A 98 -16.72 27.70 -10.43
N LEU A 99 -15.87 28.55 -9.87
CA LEU A 99 -14.58 28.12 -9.30
C LEU A 99 -14.74 27.15 -8.11
N PRO A 100 -15.70 27.33 -7.18
CA PRO A 100 -15.99 26.33 -6.16
C PRO A 100 -16.41 24.97 -6.73
N ALA A 101 -17.24 24.96 -7.79
CA ALA A 101 -17.70 23.73 -8.42
C ALA A 101 -16.53 22.95 -9.06
N LEU A 102 -15.61 23.65 -9.73
CA LEU A 102 -14.38 23.06 -10.25
C LEU A 102 -13.48 22.54 -9.12
N GLY A 103 -13.37 23.28 -8.02
CA GLY A 103 -12.66 22.84 -6.82
C GLY A 103 -13.23 21.54 -6.24
N ALA A 104 -14.55 21.41 -6.21
CA ALA A 104 -15.23 20.19 -5.77
C ALA A 104 -14.98 19.00 -6.71
N ALA A 105 -15.04 19.22 -8.03
CA ALA A 105 -14.74 18.17 -9.02
C ALA A 105 -13.28 17.67 -8.93
N LEU A 106 -12.33 18.55 -8.61
CA LEU A 106 -10.95 18.14 -8.34
C LEU A 106 -10.81 17.33 -7.05
N SER A 107 -11.64 17.60 -6.05
CA SER A 107 -11.71 16.79 -4.82
C SER A 107 -12.22 15.39 -5.13
N THR A 108 -13.31 15.27 -5.90
CA THR A 108 -13.85 13.96 -6.26
C THR A 108 -12.88 13.16 -7.12
N LEU A 109 -12.11 13.81 -8.01
CA LEU A 109 -11.02 13.16 -8.72
C LEU A 109 -9.93 12.64 -7.77
N ALA A 110 -9.52 13.43 -6.77
CA ALA A 110 -8.56 12.98 -5.77
C ALA A 110 -9.06 11.76 -4.99
N ASP A 111 -10.35 11.77 -4.63
CA ASP A 111 -11.00 10.66 -3.93
C ASP A 111 -11.15 9.42 -4.82
N LEU A 112 -11.41 9.61 -6.13
CA LEU A 112 -11.51 8.51 -7.09
C LEU A 112 -10.17 7.81 -7.30
N TYR A 113 -9.09 8.60 -7.42
CA TYR A 113 -7.74 8.05 -7.62
C TYR A 113 -7.11 7.52 -6.33
N GLN A 114 -7.68 7.82 -5.16
CA GLN A 114 -7.26 7.31 -3.86
C GLN A 114 -5.73 7.37 -3.66
N TRP A 115 -5.07 8.48 -4.00
CA TRP A 115 -3.60 8.56 -3.96
C TRP A 115 -3.03 8.21 -2.59
N ASP A 116 -3.68 8.64 -1.51
CA ASP A 116 -3.25 8.36 -0.14
C ASP A 116 -3.29 6.85 0.16
N ARG A 117 -4.28 6.13 -0.38
CA ARG A 117 -4.37 4.67 -0.26
C ARG A 117 -3.22 4.00 -1.00
N LEU A 118 -2.95 4.42 -2.24
CA LEU A 118 -1.85 3.85 -3.04
C LEU A 118 -0.49 4.09 -2.37
N ILE A 119 -0.28 5.29 -1.82
CA ILE A 119 0.90 5.63 -1.05
C ILE A 119 1.05 4.68 0.14
N ALA A 120 -0.01 4.48 0.93
CA ALA A 120 0.02 3.59 2.09
C ALA A 120 0.31 2.13 1.73
N ILE A 121 -0.27 1.62 0.63
CA ILE A 121 -0.01 0.26 0.12
C ILE A 121 1.46 0.10 -0.25
N TYR A 122 2.01 1.04 -1.03
CA TYR A 122 3.41 0.99 -1.43
C TYR A 122 4.40 1.18 -0.27
N GLU A 123 4.07 2.03 0.69
CA GLU A 123 4.91 2.20 1.90
C GLU A 123 4.95 0.92 2.72
N THR A 124 3.81 0.27 2.90
CA THR A 124 3.71 -1.02 3.61
C THR A 124 4.46 -2.11 2.85
N ALA A 125 4.28 -2.21 1.53
CA ALA A 125 4.98 -3.18 0.70
C ALA A 125 6.51 -2.96 0.75
N LYS A 126 6.96 -1.70 0.67
CA LYS A 126 8.37 -1.36 0.79
C LYS A 126 8.95 -1.77 2.15
N LEU A 127 8.24 -1.48 3.25
CA LEU A 127 8.66 -1.85 4.60
C LEU A 127 8.74 -3.38 4.75
N ASN A 128 7.73 -4.12 4.28
CA ASN A 128 7.75 -5.58 4.31
C ASN A 128 8.89 -6.17 3.45
N MET A 129 9.28 -5.51 2.35
CA MET A 129 10.46 -5.89 1.58
C MET A 129 11.78 -5.61 2.31
N GLU A 130 11.85 -4.56 3.12
CA GLU A 130 13.01 -4.28 3.99
C GLU A 130 13.10 -5.33 5.11
N GLU A 131 11.96 -5.77 5.66
CA GLU A 131 11.90 -6.88 6.62
C GLU A 131 12.31 -8.22 6.01
N ALA A 132 11.83 -8.54 4.79
CA ALA A 132 12.24 -9.75 4.07
C ALA A 132 13.75 -9.73 3.77
N ASP A 133 14.29 -8.57 3.39
CA ASP A 133 15.71 -8.36 3.12
C ASP A 133 16.59 -8.53 4.36
N ALA A 134 16.09 -8.20 5.55
CA ALA A 134 16.78 -8.48 6.80
C ALA A 134 16.95 -9.99 7.08
N LEU A 135 16.17 -10.85 6.41
CA LEU A 135 16.29 -12.31 6.46
C LEU A 135 17.16 -12.89 5.34
N SER A 136 17.85 -12.03 4.58
CA SER A 136 18.74 -12.46 3.50
C SER A 136 19.84 -13.41 4.00
N PRO A 137 20.22 -14.40 3.18
CA PRO A 137 21.16 -15.43 3.60
C PRO A 137 22.59 -14.87 3.72
N LEU A 138 23.25 -15.07 4.88
CA LEU A 138 24.64 -14.63 5.11
C LEU A 138 25.65 -15.69 4.68
N GLU A 139 26.79 -15.28 4.14
CA GLU A 139 27.85 -16.20 3.69
C GLU A 139 28.35 -17.14 4.79
N ALA A 140 28.39 -16.67 6.04
CA ALA A 140 28.83 -17.45 7.19
C ALA A 140 27.85 -18.57 7.62
N MET A 141 26.65 -18.63 7.04
CA MET A 141 25.66 -19.66 7.37
C MET A 141 26.03 -21.02 6.79
N SER A 142 25.75 -22.10 7.55
CA SER A 142 25.85 -23.48 7.05
C SER A 142 25.00 -23.69 5.79
N ASP A 143 25.38 -24.63 4.92
CA ASP A 143 24.68 -24.84 3.64
C ASP A 143 23.19 -25.17 3.79
N LEU A 144 22.83 -25.93 4.82
CA LEU A 144 21.42 -26.22 5.10
C LEU A 144 20.67 -24.96 5.55
N THR A 145 21.27 -24.16 6.44
CA THR A 145 20.68 -22.90 6.92
C THR A 145 20.57 -21.89 5.79
N TYR A 146 21.61 -21.73 4.97
CA TYR A 146 21.64 -20.82 3.83
C TYR A 146 20.54 -21.15 2.81
N ARG A 147 20.34 -22.43 2.52
CA ARG A 147 19.27 -22.87 1.62
C ARG A 147 17.88 -22.56 2.18
N ALA A 148 17.69 -22.74 3.48
CA ALA A 148 16.43 -22.43 4.14
C ALA A 148 16.16 -20.91 4.17
N SER A 149 17.17 -20.09 4.50
CA SER A 149 17.04 -18.63 4.50
C SER A 149 16.87 -18.07 3.09
N MET A 150 17.59 -18.57 2.08
CA MET A 150 17.38 -18.18 0.68
C MET A 150 15.94 -18.45 0.23
N ARG A 151 15.36 -19.59 0.63
CA ARG A 151 13.96 -19.93 0.32
C ARG A 151 12.99 -18.98 1.03
N ALA A 152 13.18 -18.76 2.33
CA ALA A 152 12.34 -17.85 3.11
C ALA A 152 12.41 -16.41 2.60
N PHE A 153 13.60 -15.93 2.23
CA PHE A 153 13.84 -14.64 1.61
C PHE A 153 13.09 -14.48 0.29
N ALA A 154 13.22 -15.46 -0.62
CA ALA A 154 12.54 -15.43 -1.92
C ALA A 154 11.02 -15.55 -1.78
N GLU A 155 10.53 -16.48 -0.96
CA GLU A 155 9.09 -16.66 -0.71
C GLU A 155 8.49 -15.43 -0.03
N GLY A 156 9.18 -14.83 0.95
CA GLY A 156 8.75 -13.60 1.61
C GLY A 156 8.64 -12.41 0.66
N ALA A 157 9.67 -12.18 -0.16
CA ALA A 157 9.64 -11.10 -1.16
C ALA A 157 8.55 -11.30 -2.21
N LEU A 158 8.37 -12.53 -2.72
CA LEU A 158 7.31 -12.85 -3.69
C LEU A 158 5.91 -12.74 -3.08
N GLN A 159 5.76 -13.11 -1.80
CA GLN A 159 4.51 -12.96 -1.08
C GLN A 159 4.14 -11.48 -0.94
N VAL A 160 5.09 -10.59 -0.62
CA VAL A 160 4.84 -9.14 -0.57
C VAL A 160 4.37 -8.61 -1.93
N MET A 161 4.99 -9.03 -3.03
CA MET A 161 4.56 -8.63 -4.39
C MET A 161 3.16 -9.16 -4.73
N SER A 162 2.86 -10.39 -4.33
CA SER A 162 1.54 -11.01 -4.53
C SER A 162 0.46 -10.30 -3.72
N ASP A 163 0.72 -10.03 -2.44
CA ASP A 163 -0.20 -9.36 -1.53
C ASP A 163 -0.45 -7.91 -1.95
N GLU A 164 0.58 -7.22 -2.44
CA GLU A 164 0.44 -5.90 -3.04
C GLU A 164 -0.49 -5.98 -4.24
N THR A 165 -0.22 -6.87 -5.21
CA THR A 165 -1.06 -7.06 -6.42
C THR A 165 -2.51 -7.38 -6.07
N ALA A 166 -2.75 -8.21 -5.04
CA ALA A 166 -4.09 -8.55 -4.56
C ALA A 166 -4.82 -7.33 -3.97
N GLN A 167 -4.10 -6.40 -3.32
CA GLN A 167 -4.67 -5.18 -2.74
C GLN A 167 -5.14 -4.16 -3.80
N TRP A 168 -4.62 -4.21 -5.03
CA TRP A 168 -5.16 -3.39 -6.13
C TRP A 168 -6.58 -3.80 -6.50
N GLY A 169 -6.87 -5.11 -6.45
CA GLY A 169 -8.16 -5.67 -6.86
C GLY A 169 -9.25 -5.58 -5.81
N GLN A 170 -8.92 -5.40 -4.52
CA GLN A 170 -9.90 -5.34 -3.45
C GLN A 170 -9.96 -3.95 -2.84
N SER A 171 -11.10 -3.25 -2.98
CA SER A 171 -11.48 -2.13 -2.11
C SER A 171 -11.33 -2.59 -0.65
N ILE A 172 -10.36 -2.05 0.07
CA ILE A 172 -9.88 -2.55 1.37
C ILE A 172 -11.05 -2.82 2.34
N ARG A 173 -11.30 -4.10 2.61
CA ARG A 173 -11.65 -4.53 3.96
C ARG A 173 -10.33 -4.83 4.65
N THR A 174 -10.10 -4.24 5.81
CA THR A 174 -8.93 -4.47 6.67
C THR A 174 -8.66 -5.97 6.79
N PRO A 175 -7.42 -6.44 6.62
CA PRO A 175 -7.14 -7.87 6.59
C PRO A 175 -7.28 -8.44 8.00
N ARG A 176 -8.47 -8.98 8.30
CA ARG A 176 -8.66 -9.97 9.38
C ARG A 176 -7.75 -11.20 9.19
N GLN A 177 -7.20 -11.39 7.98
CA GLN A 177 -6.47 -12.57 7.57
C GLN A 177 -5.06 -12.67 8.17
N LEU A 178 -4.36 -11.58 8.47
CA LEU A 178 -3.01 -11.68 9.05
C LEU A 178 -3.05 -12.22 10.48
N ALA A 179 -4.00 -11.76 11.28
CA ALA A 179 -4.22 -12.26 12.63
C ALA A 179 -4.65 -13.75 12.63
N SER A 180 -5.46 -14.17 11.66
CA SER A 180 -5.81 -15.59 11.52
C SER A 180 -4.64 -16.45 11.03
N TYR A 181 -3.77 -15.92 10.15
CA TYR A 181 -2.61 -16.65 9.65
C TYR A 181 -1.56 -16.88 10.75
N VAL A 182 -1.29 -15.85 11.57
CA VAL A 182 -0.40 -15.97 12.74
C VAL A 182 -0.97 -16.98 13.75
N ALA A 183 -2.28 -16.93 14.00
CA ALA A 183 -2.93 -17.88 14.90
C ALA A 183 -2.88 -19.32 14.35
N GLU A 184 -3.01 -19.51 13.03
CA GLU A 184 -2.97 -20.84 12.40
C GLU A 184 -1.55 -21.44 12.40
N GLU A 185 -0.52 -20.64 12.13
CA GLU A 185 0.87 -21.09 12.19
C GLU A 185 1.33 -21.37 13.62
N GLN A 186 0.92 -20.56 14.61
CA GLN A 186 1.15 -20.87 16.02
C GLN A 186 0.56 -22.23 16.40
N ARG A 187 -0.66 -22.51 15.93
CA ARG A 187 -1.34 -23.79 16.18
C ARG A 187 -0.60 -24.98 15.56
N ARG A 188 -0.08 -24.85 14.34
CA ARG A 188 0.72 -25.90 13.68
C ARG A 188 2.02 -26.20 14.42
N VAL A 189 2.71 -25.18 14.92
CA VAL A 189 3.94 -25.36 15.72
C VAL A 189 3.63 -26.10 17.02
N GLU A 190 2.51 -25.79 17.67
CA GLU A 190 2.07 -26.47 18.89
C GLU A 190 1.71 -27.94 18.65
N GLU A 191 1.05 -28.24 17.53
CA GLU A 191 0.76 -29.62 17.10
C GLU A 191 2.03 -30.41 16.76
N LEU A 192 3.02 -29.79 16.11
CA LEU A 192 4.30 -30.43 15.85
C LEU A 192 5.05 -30.70 17.16
N LYS A 193 5.10 -29.73 18.07
CA LYS A 193 5.72 -29.90 19.40
C LYS A 193 5.07 -31.05 20.18
N SER A 194 3.75 -31.17 20.17
CA SER A 194 3.06 -32.26 20.88
C SER A 194 3.34 -33.63 20.25
N ARG A 195 3.44 -33.72 18.92
CA ARG A 195 3.83 -34.96 18.23
C ARG A 195 5.26 -35.39 18.55
N PHE A 196 6.21 -34.45 18.61
CA PHE A 196 7.59 -34.76 18.95
C PHE A 196 7.78 -35.05 20.45
N ALA A 197 7.05 -34.36 21.32
CA ALA A 197 7.08 -34.63 22.76
C ALA A 197 6.42 -35.98 23.11
N GLY A 198 5.37 -36.39 22.39
CA GLY A 198 4.69 -37.67 22.58
C GLY A 198 5.40 -38.87 21.92
N GLY A 199 6.29 -38.66 20.95
CA GLY A 199 6.95 -39.71 20.18
C GLY A 199 8.23 -40.31 20.79
N VAL A 200 8.71 -39.80 21.94
CA VAL A 200 9.96 -40.26 22.57
C VAL A 200 9.72 -41.43 23.56
N ILE A 201 8.48 -41.81 23.83
CA ILE A 201 8.15 -42.88 24.80
C ILE A 201 7.33 -43.99 24.14
N ASP A 202 7.89 -44.78 23.20
CA ASP A 202 7.44 -46.19 23.02
C ASP A 202 8.35 -47.08 22.13
N GLN A 203 9.68 -46.94 22.20
CA GLN A 203 10.57 -47.96 21.59
C GLN A 203 11.05 -49.03 22.58
N SER A 204 10.78 -48.87 23.87
CA SER A 204 11.15 -49.86 24.90
C SER A 204 10.13 -51.00 25.05
N GLN A 205 8.93 -50.95 24.45
CA GLN A 205 7.95 -52.05 24.51
C GLN A 205 8.06 -53.07 23.36
N ARG A 206 8.89 -52.84 22.33
CA ARG A 206 9.01 -53.73 21.15
C ARG A 206 10.09 -54.80 21.24
N LEU A 207 10.77 -54.95 22.38
CA LEU A 207 11.76 -56.00 22.65
C LEU A 207 11.31 -56.83 23.86
N LYS A 208 10.14 -57.47 23.78
CA LYS A 208 9.92 -58.73 24.48
C LYS A 208 10.14 -59.84 23.46
N PRO A 209 11.15 -60.71 23.63
CA PRO A 209 11.23 -61.93 22.85
C PRO A 209 10.04 -62.81 23.25
N ASP A 210 9.23 -63.19 22.27
CA ASP A 210 8.22 -64.25 22.44
C ASP A 210 8.95 -65.59 22.50
N ASP A 211 9.45 -65.94 23.68
CA ASP A 211 9.96 -67.28 24.03
C ASP A 211 8.79 -68.10 24.60
N ASP A 212 7.82 -68.54 23.78
CA ASP A 212 6.78 -69.50 24.21
C ASP A 212 6.06 -70.19 23.02
N ASP A 213 6.78 -70.57 21.96
CA ASP A 213 6.26 -71.51 20.97
C ASP A 213 6.54 -72.96 21.39
N PRO A 214 5.52 -73.77 21.76
CA PRO A 214 5.73 -75.17 22.08
C PRO A 214 6.08 -76.01 20.84
N PRO A 215 6.91 -77.05 20.98
CA PRO A 215 7.34 -77.86 19.84
C PRO A 215 6.18 -78.60 19.18
N PRO A 216 6.22 -78.79 17.85
CA PRO A 216 5.18 -79.49 17.12
C PRO A 216 5.12 -80.97 17.53
N ALA A 217 3.91 -81.45 17.81
CA ALA A 217 3.65 -82.83 18.16
C ALA A 217 4.02 -83.77 17.01
N ALA A 218 4.86 -84.77 17.31
CA ALA A 218 5.19 -85.86 16.41
C ALA A 218 3.97 -86.77 16.23
N ASN A 219 3.41 -86.80 15.02
CA ASN A 219 2.50 -87.86 14.59
C ASN A 219 3.30 -88.92 13.83
N GLY A 220 3.04 -90.19 14.18
CA GLY A 220 3.73 -91.38 13.69
C GLY A 220 3.42 -91.78 12.26
#